data_AF-A0A4U0VM02-F1
#
_entry.id   AF-A0A4U0VM02-F1
#
_cell.length_a   1.000
_cell.length_b   1.000
_cell.length_c   1.000
_cell.angle_alpha   90.00
_cell.angle_beta   90.00
_cell.angle_gamma   90.00
#
_symmetry.space_group_name_H-M   'P 1'
#
loop_
_entity.id
_entity.type
_entity.pdbx_description
1 polymer ?
#
loop_
_entity_poly.entity_id
_entity_poly.type
_entity_poly.pdbx_seq_one_letter_code
_entity_poly.pdbx_strand_id
1 'polypeptide(L)'
;MSSDTPITAYPWKELKPQDQSGGPGLDTKLDPSANFSQLEYWTEDEKPVLKEYEGRGLLTNKAVLITGADSGIGRAVAVLMAREGADISFVHLPEEAEDARVTLKLIEQAGRRGHAMSLNLREGDNCRKAVEEHMQTHWLPSRSTPPWPIW
;
A
#
# COMPACT_ATOMS: atom_id res chain seq x y z
N MET A 1 -33.91 -2.17 19.07
CA MET A 1 -33.13 -2.74 17.94
C MET A 1 -31.78 -3.11 18.53
N SER A 2 -31.30 -4.34 18.34
CA SER A 2 -30.11 -4.86 19.04
C SER A 2 -28.92 -3.91 18.88
N SER A 3 -28.33 -3.52 19.99
CA SER A 3 -27.30 -2.48 20.15
C SER A 3 -25.90 -2.91 19.72
N ASP A 4 -25.76 -3.90 18.82
CA ASP A 4 -24.50 -4.64 18.63
C ASP A 4 -23.79 -4.38 17.30
N THR A 5 -24.35 -3.53 16.43
CA THR A 5 -23.68 -3.16 15.17
C THR A 5 -22.73 -1.99 15.44
N PRO A 6 -21.43 -2.09 15.09
CA PRO A 6 -20.51 -0.97 15.25
C PRO A 6 -20.98 0.23 14.44
N ILE A 7 -20.96 1.42 15.06
CA ILE A 7 -21.24 2.68 14.37
C ILE A 7 -19.99 3.04 13.55
N THR A 8 -20.11 2.98 12.23
CA THR A 8 -18.99 3.23 11.30
C THR A 8 -19.49 3.83 9.99
N ALA A 9 -18.62 4.59 9.31
CA ALA A 9 -18.87 5.12 7.97
C ALA A 9 -18.71 4.06 6.88
N TYR A 10 -18.06 2.93 7.18
CA TYR A 10 -17.90 1.85 6.22
C TYR A 10 -19.23 1.15 5.99
N PRO A 11 -19.62 0.93 4.74
CA PRO A 11 -20.93 0.39 4.45
C PRO A 11 -21.01 -1.06 4.94
N TRP A 12 -21.97 -1.33 5.83
CA TRP A 12 -22.31 -2.69 6.21
C TRP A 12 -23.03 -3.37 5.05
N LYS A 13 -22.25 -4.00 4.16
CA LYS A 13 -22.76 -4.77 3.03
C LYS A 13 -22.66 -6.25 3.33
N GLU A 14 -23.72 -6.99 3.00
CA GLU A 14 -23.65 -8.44 2.91
C GLU A 14 -22.68 -8.80 1.77
N LEU A 15 -21.54 -9.37 2.11
CA LEU A 15 -20.55 -9.83 1.14
C LEU A 15 -21.06 -11.13 0.53
N LYS A 16 -21.25 -11.14 -0.79
CA LYS A 16 -21.57 -12.38 -1.50
C LYS A 16 -20.34 -13.29 -1.53
N PRO A 17 -20.53 -14.62 -1.48
CA PRO A 17 -19.46 -15.56 -1.75
C PRO A 17 -18.81 -15.25 -3.10
N GLN A 18 -17.49 -15.11 -3.08
CA GLN A 18 -16.67 -14.87 -4.26
C GLN A 18 -15.40 -15.71 -4.11
N ASP A 19 -15.04 -16.44 -5.16
CA ASP A 19 -13.91 -17.37 -5.14
C ASP A 19 -12.78 -16.85 -6.02
N GLN A 20 -11.58 -16.86 -5.45
CA GLN A 20 -10.32 -16.53 -6.12
C GLN A 20 -9.26 -17.62 -5.86
N SER A 21 -9.70 -18.87 -5.72
CA SER A 21 -8.89 -20.02 -5.36
C SER A 21 -7.65 -20.21 -6.24
N GLY A 22 -6.56 -20.67 -5.62
CA GLY A 22 -5.33 -21.07 -6.32
C GLY A 22 -4.25 -19.97 -6.45
N GLY A 23 -4.43 -18.81 -5.83
CA GLY A 23 -3.44 -17.73 -5.84
C GLY A 23 -3.58 -16.79 -4.65
N PRO A 24 -2.81 -15.69 -4.63
CA PRO A 24 -2.92 -14.69 -3.57
C PRO A 24 -4.25 -13.91 -3.59
N GLY A 25 -4.99 -14.00 -4.70
CA GLY A 25 -6.18 -13.19 -4.96
C GLY A 25 -5.82 -11.88 -5.66
N LEU A 26 -6.82 -11.20 -6.21
CA LEU A 26 -6.70 -9.88 -6.81
C LEU A 26 -7.75 -8.94 -6.22
N ASP A 27 -7.29 -7.81 -5.73
CA ASP A 27 -8.11 -6.71 -5.22
C ASP A 27 -9.00 -6.14 -6.33
N THR A 28 -8.49 -6.07 -7.58
CA THR A 28 -9.28 -5.63 -8.74
C THR A 28 -10.48 -6.52 -9.05
N LYS A 29 -10.52 -7.75 -8.53
CA LYS A 29 -11.61 -8.71 -8.72
C LYS A 29 -12.60 -8.76 -7.54
N LEU A 30 -12.36 -8.00 -6.48
CA LEU A 30 -13.28 -7.94 -5.34
C LEU A 30 -14.60 -7.25 -5.72
N ASP A 31 -15.70 -7.84 -5.26
CA ASP A 31 -17.04 -7.24 -5.31
C ASP A 31 -17.68 -7.21 -3.90
N PRO A 32 -17.85 -6.03 -3.27
CA PRO A 32 -17.40 -4.72 -3.74
C PRO A 32 -15.88 -4.56 -3.65
N SER A 33 -15.33 -3.62 -4.40
CA SER A 33 -13.90 -3.28 -4.31
C SER A 33 -13.49 -2.77 -2.92
N ALA A 34 -12.25 -3.02 -2.53
CA ALA A 34 -11.69 -2.54 -1.28
C ALA A 34 -11.57 -1.02 -1.23
N ASN A 35 -11.77 -0.44 -0.04
CA ASN A 35 -11.45 0.95 0.25
C ASN A 35 -10.05 1.04 0.86
N PHE A 36 -9.12 1.68 0.16
CA PHE A 36 -7.71 1.78 0.56
C PHE A 36 -7.22 3.22 0.70
N SER A 37 -8.04 4.22 0.37
CA SER A 37 -7.63 5.63 0.35
C SER A 37 -8.48 6.55 1.24
N GLN A 38 -9.66 6.10 1.66
CA GLN A 38 -10.55 6.90 2.50
C GLN A 38 -10.51 6.43 3.95
N LEU A 39 -10.44 7.38 4.87
CA LEU A 39 -10.51 7.14 6.31
C LEU A 39 -11.83 7.64 6.87
N GLU A 40 -12.21 7.03 7.99
CA GLU A 40 -13.36 7.46 8.78
C GLU A 40 -13.03 8.71 9.59
N TYR A 41 -13.92 9.70 9.53
CA TYR A 41 -13.88 10.92 10.34
C TYR A 41 -15.23 11.15 11.00
N TRP A 42 -15.21 11.67 12.22
CA TRP A 42 -16.42 12.02 12.97
C TRP A 42 -16.81 13.48 12.72
N THR A 43 -18.08 13.71 12.39
CA THR A 43 -18.63 15.07 12.25
C THR A 43 -19.12 15.61 13.60
N GLU A 44 -19.41 16.91 13.66
CA GLU A 44 -20.01 17.56 14.83
C GLU A 44 -21.36 16.95 15.22
N ASP A 45 -22.10 16.41 14.25
CA ASP A 45 -23.37 15.70 14.45
C ASP A 45 -23.18 14.24 14.94
N GLU A 46 -21.98 13.87 15.40
CA GLU A 46 -21.60 12.52 15.85
C GLU A 46 -21.87 11.42 14.81
N LYS A 47 -21.75 11.75 13.53
CA LYS A 47 -21.93 10.81 12.41
C LYS A 47 -20.58 10.54 11.73
N PRO A 48 -20.18 9.27 11.59
CA PRO A 48 -18.95 8.94 10.88
C PRO A 48 -19.15 9.11 9.36
N VAL A 49 -18.15 9.66 8.68
CA VAL A 49 -18.09 9.79 7.21
C VAL A 49 -16.75 9.35 6.66
N LEU A 50 -16.74 8.80 5.45
CA LEU A 50 -15.50 8.49 4.72
C LEU A 50 -15.03 9.72 3.96
N LYS A 51 -13.75 10.07 4.10
CA LYS A 51 -13.08 11.12 3.33
C LYS A 51 -11.75 10.61 2.80
N GLU A 52 -11.37 11.06 1.61
CA GLU A 52 -10.03 10.80 1.08
C GLU A 52 -8.97 11.27 2.07
N TYR A 53 -7.97 10.42 2.30
CA TYR A 53 -6.83 10.79 3.13
C TYR A 53 -6.03 11.91 2.46
N GLU A 54 -5.88 13.03 3.14
CA GLU A 54 -5.04 14.14 2.71
C GLU A 54 -3.74 14.13 3.53
N GLY A 55 -2.61 13.95 2.85
CA GLY A 55 -1.31 13.90 3.50
C GLY A 55 -0.87 15.26 4.06
N ARG A 56 -0.06 15.22 5.11
CA ARG A 56 0.44 16.42 5.82
C ARG A 56 1.95 16.63 5.66
N GLY A 57 2.60 15.83 4.82
CA GLY A 57 4.03 15.91 4.55
C GLY A 57 4.91 15.28 5.64
N LEU A 58 4.36 14.42 6.50
CA LEU A 58 5.06 13.83 7.65
C LEU A 58 6.23 12.92 7.23
N LEU A 59 6.21 12.41 6.00
CA LEU A 59 7.23 11.51 5.45
C LEU A 59 8.00 12.14 4.29
N THR A 60 8.01 13.47 4.19
CA THR A 60 8.79 14.18 3.18
C THR A 60 10.25 13.75 3.21
N ASN A 61 10.81 13.46 2.03
CA ASN A 61 12.20 12.98 1.84
C ASN A 61 12.51 11.63 2.50
N LYS A 62 11.49 10.82 2.80
CA LYS A 62 11.67 9.41 3.18
C LYS A 62 11.54 8.50 1.98
N ALA A 63 12.18 7.35 2.08
CA ALA A 63 12.03 6.23 1.17
C ALA A 63 11.55 5.04 2.01
N VAL A 64 10.54 4.32 1.52
CA VAL A 64 9.91 3.20 2.25
C VAL A 64 9.89 1.96 1.36
N LEU A 65 10.19 0.82 1.94
CA LEU A 65 10.00 -0.51 1.33
C LEU A 65 8.82 -1.21 2.00
N ILE A 66 7.85 -1.69 1.20
CA ILE A 66 6.66 -2.39 1.69
C ILE A 66 6.52 -3.73 0.97
N THR A 67 6.29 -4.83 1.68
CA THR A 67 6.01 -6.14 1.08
C THR A 67 4.50 -6.36 0.98
N GLY A 68 4.00 -6.84 -0.16
CA GLY A 68 2.57 -7.07 -0.39
C GLY A 68 1.78 -5.76 -0.53
N ALA A 69 2.36 -4.76 -1.19
CA ALA A 69 1.71 -3.46 -1.38
C ALA A 69 0.93 -3.33 -2.70
N ASP A 70 0.90 -4.39 -3.50
CA ASP A 70 0.05 -4.49 -4.66
C ASP A 70 -1.43 -4.33 -4.31
N SER A 71 -1.88 -4.83 -3.15
CA SER A 71 -3.30 -4.90 -2.78
C SER A 71 -3.56 -4.65 -1.28
N GLY A 72 -4.83 -4.56 -0.90
CA GLY A 72 -5.28 -4.57 0.50
C GLY A 72 -4.61 -3.54 1.40
N ILE A 73 -4.18 -3.99 2.59
CA ILE A 73 -3.57 -3.13 3.62
C ILE A 73 -2.24 -2.54 3.12
N GLY A 74 -1.42 -3.34 2.44
CA GLY A 74 -0.14 -2.86 1.92
C GLY A 74 -0.33 -1.74 0.90
N ARG A 75 -1.32 -1.87 -0.01
CA ARG A 75 -1.71 -0.78 -0.93
C ARG A 75 -2.12 0.46 -0.18
N ALA A 76 -3.00 0.34 0.82
CA ALA A 76 -3.42 1.48 1.62
C ALA A 76 -2.21 2.19 2.24
N VAL A 77 -1.33 1.45 2.93
CA VAL A 77 -0.11 2.00 3.52
C VAL A 77 0.77 2.69 2.48
N ALA A 78 1.01 2.07 1.33
CA ALA A 78 1.82 2.65 0.25
C ALA A 78 1.24 3.97 -0.26
N VAL A 79 -0.06 4.01 -0.54
CA VAL A 79 -0.75 5.21 -1.06
C VAL A 79 -0.74 6.33 -0.02
N LEU A 80 -1.06 6.02 1.24
CA LEU A 80 -1.10 7.03 2.30
C LEU A 80 0.31 7.56 2.62
N MET A 81 1.32 6.70 2.65
CA MET A 81 2.72 7.13 2.84
C MET A 81 3.23 7.98 1.67
N ALA A 82 2.83 7.66 0.44
CA ALA A 82 3.13 8.50 -0.73
C ALA A 82 2.47 9.88 -0.61
N ARG A 83 1.19 9.94 -0.19
CA ARG A 83 0.51 11.22 0.10
C ARG A 83 1.20 12.01 1.22
N GLU A 84 1.84 11.34 2.17
CA GLU A 84 2.69 11.96 3.20
C GLU A 84 4.08 12.41 2.71
N GLY A 85 4.42 12.18 1.45
CA GLY A 85 5.66 12.68 0.84
C GLY A 85 6.79 11.65 0.70
N ALA A 86 6.54 10.37 0.98
CA ALA A 86 7.54 9.31 0.82
C ALA A 86 7.64 8.80 -0.61
N ASP A 87 8.86 8.47 -1.06
CA ASP A 87 9.03 7.58 -2.21
C ASP A 87 8.87 6.12 -1.76
N ILE A 88 8.26 5.28 -2.59
CA ILE A 88 7.84 3.92 -2.21
C ILE A 88 8.47 2.90 -3.14
N SER A 89 9.12 1.88 -2.59
CA SER A 89 9.33 0.61 -3.28
C SER A 89 8.44 -0.45 -2.65
N PHE A 90 7.96 -1.40 -3.44
CA PHE A 90 7.20 -2.51 -2.89
C PHE A 90 7.39 -3.81 -3.63
N VAL A 91 7.20 -4.91 -2.92
CA VAL A 91 7.28 -6.28 -3.45
C VAL A 91 5.88 -6.85 -3.64
N HIS A 92 5.68 -7.59 -4.72
CA HIS A 92 4.48 -8.38 -5.00
C HIS A 92 4.84 -9.68 -5.72
N LEU A 93 3.91 -10.63 -5.82
CA LEU A 93 4.09 -11.83 -6.64
C LEU A 93 3.76 -11.54 -8.12
N PRO A 94 4.35 -12.28 -9.08
CA PRO A 94 4.06 -12.09 -10.52
C PRO A 94 2.58 -12.10 -10.87
N GLU A 95 1.79 -12.94 -10.18
CA GLU A 95 0.35 -13.09 -10.36
C GLU A 95 -0.43 -11.82 -9.99
N GLU A 96 0.12 -10.97 -9.12
CA GLU A 96 -0.49 -9.73 -8.61
C GLU A 96 -0.08 -8.49 -9.42
N ALA A 97 0.58 -8.65 -10.57
CA ALA A 97 1.11 -7.54 -11.36
C ALA A 97 0.05 -6.50 -11.79
N GLU A 98 -1.20 -6.94 -11.97
CA GLU A 98 -2.32 -6.04 -12.26
C GLU A 98 -2.58 -5.07 -11.10
N ASP A 99 -2.67 -5.60 -9.89
CA ASP A 99 -2.87 -4.84 -8.66
C ASP A 99 -1.66 -3.95 -8.33
N ALA A 100 -0.46 -4.47 -8.54
CA ALA A 100 0.78 -3.69 -8.39
C ALA A 100 0.77 -2.44 -9.28
N ARG A 101 0.30 -2.55 -10.53
CA ARG A 101 0.21 -1.40 -11.45
C ARG A 101 -0.78 -0.34 -10.96
N VAL A 102 -1.86 -0.76 -10.29
CA VAL A 102 -2.82 0.17 -9.67
C VAL A 102 -2.16 0.95 -8.54
N THR A 103 -1.49 0.26 -7.60
CA THR A 103 -0.75 0.90 -6.51
C THR A 103 0.31 1.86 -7.05
N LEU A 104 1.11 1.42 -8.04
CA LEU A 104 2.15 2.25 -8.64
C LEU A 104 1.60 3.56 -9.21
N LYS A 105 0.49 3.49 -9.96
CA LYS A 105 -0.19 4.67 -10.50
C LYS A 105 -0.66 5.62 -9.40
N LEU A 106 -1.18 5.09 -8.29
CA LEU A 106 -1.66 5.91 -7.16
C LEU A 106 -0.50 6.62 -6.44
N ILE A 107 0.66 5.96 -6.30
CA ILE A 107 1.88 6.57 -5.77
C ILE A 107 2.35 7.73 -6.68
N GLU A 108 2.37 7.51 -7.99
CA GLU A 108 2.73 8.54 -8.98
C GLU A 108 1.76 9.72 -8.98
N GLN A 109 0.47 9.46 -8.82
CA GLN A 109 -0.55 10.50 -8.68
C GLN A 109 -0.39 11.34 -7.41
N ALA A 110 0.19 10.79 -6.35
CA ALA A 110 0.61 11.54 -5.16
C ALA A 110 1.90 12.35 -5.38
N GLY A 111 2.46 12.35 -6.59
CA GLY A 111 3.66 13.09 -6.95
C GLY A 111 4.95 12.45 -6.44
N ARG A 112 4.93 11.17 -6.09
CA ARG A 112 6.06 10.43 -5.52
C ARG A 112 6.59 9.37 -6.47
N ARG A 113 7.84 8.94 -6.25
CA ARG A 113 8.43 7.85 -7.03
C ARG A 113 7.96 6.50 -6.48
N GLY A 114 7.50 5.61 -7.36
CA GLY A 114 7.16 4.24 -7.04
C GLY A 114 8.10 3.24 -7.73
N HIS A 115 8.43 2.12 -7.08
CA HIS A 115 9.18 1.00 -7.66
C HIS A 115 8.53 -0.33 -7.26
N ALA A 116 7.95 -1.04 -8.23
CA ALA A 116 7.31 -2.33 -8.00
C ALA A 116 8.27 -3.48 -8.36
N MET A 117 8.47 -4.40 -7.42
CA MET A 117 9.37 -5.55 -7.56
C MET A 117 8.56 -6.85 -7.53
N SER A 118 8.56 -7.56 -8.65
CA SER A 118 7.94 -8.88 -8.74
C SER A 118 8.91 -9.95 -8.23
N LEU A 119 8.80 -10.32 -6.95
CA LEU A 119 9.74 -11.20 -6.25
C LEU A 119 9.01 -12.14 -5.28
N ASN A 120 9.40 -13.42 -5.27
CA ASN A 120 8.90 -14.37 -4.27
C ASN A 120 9.81 -14.37 -3.04
N LEU A 121 9.33 -13.79 -1.94
CA LEU A 121 10.08 -13.63 -0.68
C LEU A 121 10.22 -14.93 0.14
N ARG A 122 9.70 -16.07 -0.35
CA ARG A 122 10.05 -17.39 0.20
C ARG A 122 11.50 -17.75 -0.12
N GLU A 123 12.05 -17.17 -1.19
CA GLU A 123 13.45 -17.33 -1.58
C GLU A 123 14.31 -16.28 -0.86
N GLY A 124 15.27 -16.72 -0.04
CA GLY A 124 16.09 -15.81 0.77
C GLY A 124 16.88 -14.77 -0.04
N ASP A 125 17.30 -15.12 -1.25
CA ASP A 125 18.01 -14.20 -2.15
C ASP A 125 17.10 -13.08 -2.68
N ASN A 126 15.80 -13.36 -2.86
CA ASN A 126 14.83 -12.33 -3.24
C ASN A 126 14.61 -11.33 -2.10
N CYS A 127 14.70 -11.75 -0.83
CA CYS A 127 14.65 -10.85 0.30
C CYS A 127 15.83 -9.86 0.30
N ARG A 128 17.05 -10.35 0.02
CA ARG A 128 18.24 -9.49 -0.12
C ARG A 128 18.08 -8.51 -1.29
N LYS A 129 17.71 -9.04 -2.45
CA LYS A 129 17.49 -8.27 -3.67
C LYS A 129 16.47 -7.13 -3.48
N ALA A 130 15.36 -7.37 -2.78
CA ALA A 130 14.35 -6.35 -2.52
C ALA A 130 14.91 -5.14 -1.73
N VAL A 131 15.76 -5.41 -0.73
CA VAL A 131 16.42 -4.36 0.05
C VAL A 131 17.47 -3.63 -0.78
N GLU A 132 18.28 -4.34 -1.55
CA GLU A 132 19.29 -3.76 -2.42
C GLU A 132 18.69 -2.85 -3.49
N GLU A 133 17.66 -3.32 -4.21
CA GLU A 133 16.97 -2.51 -5.23
C GLU A 133 16.30 -1.28 -4.62
N HIS A 134 15.67 -1.39 -3.44
CA HIS A 134 15.11 -0.25 -2.73
C HIS A 134 16.20 0.79 -2.40
N MET A 135 17.32 0.33 -1.84
CA MET A 135 18.46 1.17 -1.51
C MET A 135 18.98 1.87 -2.77
N GLN A 136 19.22 1.14 -3.86
CA GLN A 136 19.74 1.71 -5.11
C GLN A 136 18.80 2.73 -5.75
N THR A 137 17.48 2.46 -5.74
CA THR A 137 16.47 3.31 -6.39
C THR A 137 16.28 4.66 -5.68
N HIS A 138 16.36 4.66 -4.35
CA HIS A 138 16.07 5.84 -3.53
C HIS A 138 17.29 6.39 -2.78
N TRP A 139 18.48 5.86 -3.05
CA TRP A 139 19.73 6.40 -2.51
C TRP A 139 19.90 7.87 -2.92
N LEU A 140 20.07 8.74 -1.92
CA LEU A 140 20.43 10.14 -2.14
C LEU A 140 21.97 10.26 -2.05
N PRO A 141 22.66 10.78 -3.08
CA PRO A 141 24.12 10.98 -3.08
C PRO A 141 24.65 11.86 -1.93
N SER A 142 23.77 12.60 -1.25
CA SER A 142 24.10 13.41 -0.06
C SER A 142 24.24 12.61 1.23
N ARG A 143 23.93 11.31 1.22
CA ARG A 143 24.20 10.39 2.32
C ARG A 143 25.52 9.69 2.03
N SER A 144 26.49 9.78 2.96
CA SER A 144 27.74 9.02 2.87
C SER A 144 27.45 7.54 2.62
N THR A 145 28.35 6.84 1.92
CA THR A 145 28.31 5.39 1.66
C THR A 145 27.66 4.63 2.82
N PRO A 146 26.72 3.70 2.55
CA PRO A 146 26.10 2.90 3.60
C PRO A 146 27.20 2.28 4.48
N PRO A 147 27.13 2.40 5.82
CA PRO A 147 28.17 1.86 6.70
C PRO A 147 28.16 0.32 6.78
N TRP A 148 27.30 -0.34 6.00
CA TRP A 148 27.12 -1.79 6.01
C TRP A 148 27.62 -2.39 4.69
N PRO A 149 28.24 -3.58 4.71
CA PRO A 149 28.55 -4.30 3.50
C PRO A 149 27.26 -4.57 2.71
N ILE A 150 27.30 -4.28 1.41
CA ILE A 150 26.39 -4.89 0.45
C ILE A 150 27.00 -6.28 0.24
N TRP A 151 26.38 -7.30 0.84
CA TRP A 151 26.93 -8.65 0.91
C TRP A 151 26.82 -9.40 -0.41
#